data_AF-A0A4C2EHH7-F1
#
_entry.id   AF-A0A4C2EHH7-F1
#
_cell.length_a   1.000
_cell.length_b   1.000
_cell.length_c   1.000
_cell.angle_alpha   90.00
_cell.angle_beta   90.00
_cell.angle_gamma   90.00
#
_symmetry.space_group_name_H-M   'P 1'
#
loop_
_entity.id
_entity.type
_entity.pdbx_description
1 polymer ?
#
loop_
_entity_poly.entity_id
_entity_poly.type
_entity_poly.pdbx_seq_one_letter_code
_entity_poly.pdbx_strand_id
1 'polypeptide(L)'
;MKLAMIGFGQAGGKIVDKFLEYDKETGSGIVRSAVAVNTAKADLLGLEHIPEENRVLIGQARVKGHGVGADNELGAEIAEEDIDEVQGAIDNIPVHEVDAFLIVAGLGGGTGSGGSPVVAKHLKRIYTEPVYGLGVLPGSDEGGIYTLNAARSFQTFVREVDNLMVFDNDAWRQTGESVEGGYDHINEEIVRRFGVLFGAGEIEAGDNVAESVVDSSEIINTLDGGGVSTVGYASEDVEVSSGGGGLLSRFKGDDSSDDGMDTANTTNRITSLVRKAALGRLTLPCEIEGAERALLVMAGPPKHLNRKGIERGRKWLEEQTGSMEVRGGDYPTNAPKVAASILLAGVHNVPRIKELQQVAIEAQDNIDDIRDQSEDNLEDLVEDDEDELDPLF
;
A
#
# COMPACT_ATOMS: atom_id res chain seq x y z
N MET A 1 -12.69 1.51 -7.01
CA MET A 1 -11.63 0.71 -7.63
C MET A 1 -11.70 -0.70 -7.09
N LYS A 2 -12.05 -1.65 -7.96
CA LYS A 2 -12.09 -3.08 -7.65
C LYS A 2 -10.69 -3.66 -7.79
N LEU A 3 -10.19 -4.30 -6.74
CA LEU A 3 -8.84 -4.84 -6.70
C LEU A 3 -8.84 -6.36 -6.58
N ALA A 4 -7.93 -7.00 -7.31
CA ALA A 4 -7.42 -8.33 -6.98
C ALA A 4 -6.22 -8.17 -6.05
N MET A 5 -6.39 -8.47 -4.76
CA MET A 5 -5.33 -8.30 -3.75
C MET A 5 -4.54 -9.60 -3.55
N ILE A 6 -3.22 -9.49 -3.54
CA ILE A 6 -2.31 -10.62 -3.33
C ILE A 6 -1.38 -10.28 -2.17
N GLY A 7 -1.62 -10.90 -1.01
CA GLY A 7 -0.76 -10.76 0.16
C GLY A 7 0.40 -11.74 0.08
N PHE A 8 1.63 -11.23 -0.04
CA PHE A 8 2.84 -12.07 -0.14
C PHE A 8 3.66 -12.04 1.14
N GLY A 9 3.90 -13.21 1.73
CA GLY A 9 4.52 -13.37 3.05
C GLY A 9 3.58 -12.99 4.21
N GLN A 10 4.09 -13.06 5.44
CA GLN A 10 3.28 -12.88 6.65
C GLN A 10 2.62 -11.49 6.74
N ALA A 11 3.40 -10.41 6.58
CA ALA A 11 2.89 -9.05 6.65
C ALA A 11 1.86 -8.77 5.53
N GLY A 12 2.18 -9.18 4.30
CA GLY A 12 1.27 -9.05 3.16
C GLY A 12 -0.05 -9.76 3.38
N GLY A 13 -0.01 -11.01 3.84
CA GLY A 13 -1.19 -11.80 4.18
C GLY A 13 -2.06 -11.10 5.23
N LYS A 14 -1.48 -10.66 6.36
CA LYS A 14 -2.23 -9.97 7.42
C LYS A 14 -2.88 -8.65 6.96
N ILE A 15 -2.19 -7.87 6.13
CA ILE A 15 -2.74 -6.60 5.61
C ILE A 15 -3.91 -6.86 4.66
N VAL A 16 -3.80 -7.84 3.76
CA VAL A 16 -4.91 -8.20 2.85
C VAL A 16 -6.09 -8.78 3.64
N ASP A 17 -5.82 -9.57 4.67
CA ASP A 17 -6.86 -10.07 5.59
C ASP A 17 -7.61 -8.91 6.27
N LYS A 18 -6.88 -7.89 6.73
CA LYS A 18 -7.44 -6.67 7.31
C LYS A 18 -8.22 -5.83 6.29
N PHE A 19 -7.82 -5.82 5.01
CA PHE A 19 -8.59 -5.19 3.94
C PHE A 19 -9.95 -5.86 3.73
N LEU A 20 -10.03 -7.19 3.79
CA LEU A 20 -11.30 -7.91 3.70
C LEU A 20 -12.21 -7.59 4.90
N GLU A 21 -11.65 -7.48 6.11
CA GLU A 21 -12.40 -7.04 7.28
C GLU A 21 -13.00 -5.64 7.05
N TYR A 22 -12.16 -4.68 6.67
CA TYR A 22 -12.57 -3.30 6.39
C TYR A 22 -13.63 -3.22 5.28
N ASP A 23 -13.43 -3.95 4.19
CA ASP A 23 -14.35 -3.95 3.06
C ASP A 23 -15.74 -4.49 3.45
N LYS A 24 -15.77 -5.53 4.29
CA LYS A 24 -16.99 -6.08 4.87
C LYS A 24 -17.67 -5.12 5.84
N GLU A 25 -16.91 -4.43 6.68
CA GLU A 25 -17.46 -3.48 7.67
C GLU A 25 -18.02 -2.22 7.02
N THR A 26 -17.33 -1.71 6.00
CA THR A 26 -17.69 -0.46 5.34
C THR A 26 -18.61 -0.66 4.15
N GLY A 27 -18.67 -1.88 3.59
CA GLY A 27 -19.38 -2.17 2.36
C GLY A 27 -18.78 -1.48 1.13
N SER A 28 -17.45 -1.21 1.15
CA SER A 28 -16.79 -0.41 0.11
C SER A 28 -16.68 -1.10 -1.26
N GLY A 29 -16.80 -2.42 -1.31
CA GLY A 29 -16.68 -3.22 -2.53
C GLY A 29 -15.30 -3.18 -3.19
N ILE A 30 -14.23 -2.84 -2.44
CA ILE A 30 -12.89 -2.66 -3.00
C ILE A 30 -12.16 -3.98 -3.24
N VAL A 31 -12.44 -5.02 -2.46
CA VAL A 31 -11.74 -6.32 -2.58
C VAL A 31 -12.59 -7.27 -3.40
N ARG A 32 -12.33 -7.34 -4.72
CA ARG A 32 -13.05 -8.25 -5.60
C ARG A 32 -12.59 -9.70 -5.44
N SER A 33 -11.30 -9.87 -5.16
CA SER A 33 -10.69 -11.13 -4.77
C SER A 33 -9.45 -10.89 -3.91
N ALA A 34 -9.14 -11.86 -3.06
CA ALA A 34 -7.97 -11.85 -2.18
C ALA A 34 -7.31 -13.23 -2.18
N VAL A 35 -5.99 -13.23 -2.35
CA VAL A 35 -5.12 -14.42 -2.28
C VAL A 35 -4.00 -14.14 -1.28
N ALA A 36 -3.64 -15.11 -0.45
CA ALA A 36 -2.46 -15.04 0.40
C ALA A 36 -1.45 -16.10 -0.05
N VAL A 37 -0.20 -15.70 -0.26
CA VAL A 37 0.89 -16.58 -0.65
C VAL A 37 1.98 -16.53 0.41
N ASN A 38 2.41 -17.67 0.93
CA ASN A 38 3.50 -17.73 1.90
C ASN A 38 4.24 -19.06 1.84
N THR A 39 5.44 -19.12 2.41
CA THR A 39 6.25 -20.33 2.60
C THR A 39 6.14 -20.91 4.01
N ALA A 40 5.50 -20.17 4.92
CA ALA A 40 5.20 -20.59 6.28
C ALA A 40 3.73 -20.99 6.43
N LYS A 41 3.47 -22.27 6.71
CA LYS A 41 2.12 -22.81 6.82
C LYS A 41 1.35 -22.24 8.01
N ALA A 42 2.03 -22.02 9.13
CA ALA A 42 1.40 -21.50 10.35
C ALA A 42 0.82 -20.09 10.14
N ASP A 43 1.51 -19.24 9.36
CA ASP A 43 1.04 -17.89 9.04
C ASP A 43 -0.26 -17.92 8.22
N LEU A 44 -0.34 -18.80 7.22
CA LEU A 44 -1.55 -18.95 6.41
C LEU A 44 -2.73 -19.45 7.25
N LEU A 45 -2.49 -20.38 8.18
CA LEU A 45 -3.53 -20.86 9.09
C LEU A 45 -4.03 -19.77 10.05
N GLY A 46 -3.20 -18.77 10.34
CA GLY A 46 -3.54 -17.66 11.23
C GLY A 46 -4.40 -16.56 10.60
N LEU A 47 -4.66 -16.60 9.29
CA LEU A 47 -5.54 -15.63 8.61
C LEU A 47 -7.01 -15.92 8.94
N GLU A 48 -7.82 -14.87 9.13
CA GLU A 48 -9.21 -15.00 9.59
C GLU A 48 -10.25 -14.81 8.48
N HIS A 49 -9.96 -13.97 7.49
CA HIS A 49 -10.92 -13.51 6.50
C HIS A 49 -10.67 -14.03 5.08
N ILE A 50 -9.41 -14.25 4.69
CA ILE A 50 -9.04 -14.83 3.40
C ILE A 50 -9.51 -16.30 3.34
N PRO A 51 -10.29 -16.74 2.34
CA PRO A 51 -10.77 -18.13 2.25
C PRO A 51 -9.61 -19.14 2.19
N GLU A 52 -9.77 -20.33 2.80
CA GLU A 52 -8.69 -21.34 2.85
C GLU A 52 -8.21 -21.77 1.46
N GLU A 53 -9.13 -21.86 0.50
CA GLU A 53 -8.86 -22.18 -0.90
C GLU A 53 -7.99 -21.13 -1.61
N ASN A 54 -7.93 -19.90 -1.08
CA ASN A 54 -7.13 -18.81 -1.61
C ASN A 54 -5.82 -18.60 -0.83
N ARG A 55 -5.47 -19.53 0.08
CA ARG A 55 -4.22 -19.51 0.85
C ARG A 55 -3.22 -20.48 0.22
N VAL A 56 -2.30 -19.94 -0.56
CA VAL A 56 -1.31 -20.69 -1.33
C VAL A 56 -0.04 -20.87 -0.50
N LEU A 57 0.29 -22.12 -0.19
CA LEU A 57 1.58 -22.50 0.39
C LEU A 57 2.53 -22.81 -0.75
N ILE A 58 3.68 -22.13 -0.81
CA ILE A 58 4.77 -22.40 -1.76
C ILE A 58 6.05 -22.82 -1.01
N GLY A 59 7.03 -23.38 -1.73
CA GLY A 59 8.33 -23.78 -1.20
C GLY A 59 8.33 -25.07 -0.39
N GLN A 60 7.30 -25.91 -0.52
CA GLN A 60 7.17 -27.17 0.24
C GLN A 60 8.41 -28.06 0.05
N ALA A 61 8.95 -28.10 -1.17
CA ALA A 61 10.14 -28.88 -1.51
C ALA A 61 11.42 -28.36 -0.83
N ARG A 62 11.51 -27.04 -0.59
CA ARG A 62 12.70 -26.37 -0.05
C ARG A 62 12.66 -26.21 1.47
N VAL A 63 11.55 -25.72 2.03
CA VAL A 63 11.44 -25.33 3.46
C VAL A 63 10.36 -26.08 4.24
N LYS A 64 9.62 -27.00 3.59
CA LYS A 64 8.61 -27.87 4.23
C LYS A 64 7.55 -27.11 5.04
N GLY A 65 7.21 -25.89 4.62
CA GLY A 65 6.20 -25.06 5.27
C GLY A 65 6.65 -24.29 6.52
N HIS A 66 7.96 -24.15 6.78
CA HIS A 66 8.49 -23.43 7.94
C HIS A 66 8.88 -21.96 7.64
N GLY A 67 8.76 -21.53 6.39
CA GLY A 67 9.24 -20.22 5.95
C GLY A 67 10.72 -20.22 5.56
N VAL A 68 11.13 -19.15 4.87
CA VAL A 68 12.53 -18.88 4.48
C VAL A 68 13.27 -17.99 5.49
N GLY A 69 12.61 -17.59 6.57
CA GLY A 69 13.13 -16.58 7.49
C GLY A 69 13.36 -15.24 6.79
N ALA A 70 14.55 -14.68 6.96
CA ALA A 70 14.98 -13.43 6.32
C ALA A 70 15.84 -13.66 5.06
N ASP A 71 15.83 -14.86 4.49
CA ASP A 71 16.52 -15.14 3.23
C ASP A 71 15.63 -14.74 2.04
N ASN A 72 15.88 -13.56 1.47
CA ASN A 72 15.08 -13.03 0.37
C ASN A 72 15.47 -13.60 -1.00
N GLU A 73 16.71 -14.07 -1.16
CA GLU A 73 17.16 -14.75 -2.37
C GLU A 73 16.45 -16.11 -2.50
N LEU A 74 16.44 -16.91 -1.43
CA LEU A 74 15.65 -18.14 -1.38
C LEU A 74 14.15 -17.90 -1.56
N GLY A 75 13.63 -16.78 -1.02
CA GLY A 75 12.24 -16.37 -1.22
C GLY A 75 11.90 -16.10 -2.68
N ALA A 76 12.83 -15.48 -3.43
CA ALA A 76 12.68 -15.24 -4.86
C ALA A 76 12.76 -16.54 -5.67
N GLU A 77 13.76 -17.40 -5.39
CA GLU A 77 13.90 -18.71 -6.05
C GLU A 77 12.63 -19.55 -5.93
N ILE A 78 12.08 -19.66 -4.71
CA ILE A 78 10.85 -20.42 -4.46
C ILE A 78 9.66 -19.82 -5.22
N ALA A 79 9.55 -18.49 -5.25
CA ALA A 79 8.48 -17.84 -5.98
C ALA A 79 8.58 -18.05 -7.49
N GLU A 80 9.79 -18.18 -8.04
CA GLU A 80 10.02 -18.52 -9.45
C GLU A 80 9.72 -20.00 -9.73
N GLU A 81 10.20 -20.91 -8.87
CA GLU A 81 9.99 -22.36 -8.99
C GLU A 81 8.50 -22.74 -8.91
N ASP A 82 7.77 -22.14 -7.97
CA ASP A 82 6.37 -22.46 -7.67
C ASP A 82 5.38 -21.42 -8.22
N ILE A 83 5.79 -20.62 -9.23
CA ILE A 83 4.94 -19.55 -9.81
C ILE A 83 3.62 -20.10 -10.37
N ASP A 84 3.62 -21.34 -10.87
CA ASP A 84 2.43 -22.01 -11.41
C ASP A 84 1.40 -22.29 -10.30
N GLU A 85 1.81 -22.54 -9.06
CA GLU A 85 0.89 -22.71 -7.93
C GLU A 85 0.19 -21.39 -7.59
N VAL A 86 0.95 -20.29 -7.61
CA VAL A 86 0.42 -18.94 -7.41
C VAL A 86 -0.55 -18.57 -8.54
N GLN A 87 -0.15 -18.83 -9.79
CA GLN A 87 -0.99 -18.59 -10.96
C GLN A 87 -2.29 -19.39 -10.90
N GLY A 88 -2.24 -20.66 -10.50
CA GLY A 88 -3.44 -21.49 -10.38
C GLY A 88 -4.48 -20.95 -9.39
N ALA A 89 -4.05 -20.27 -8.32
CA ALA A 89 -4.96 -19.55 -7.43
C ALA A 89 -5.53 -18.28 -8.09
N ILE A 90 -4.70 -17.55 -8.82
CA ILE A 90 -5.07 -16.31 -9.53
C ILE A 90 -6.04 -16.61 -10.68
N ASP A 91 -5.96 -17.77 -11.33
CA ASP A 91 -6.87 -18.17 -12.41
C ASP A 91 -8.34 -18.29 -11.95
N ASN A 92 -8.58 -18.44 -10.64
CA ASN A 92 -9.93 -18.45 -10.07
C ASN A 92 -10.50 -17.04 -9.87
N ILE A 93 -9.69 -16.00 -10.06
CA ILE A 93 -10.10 -14.60 -9.91
C ILE A 93 -10.86 -14.17 -11.18
N PRO A 94 -12.03 -13.53 -11.05
CA PRO A 94 -12.71 -12.93 -12.20
C PRO A 94 -11.98 -11.64 -12.62
N VAL A 95 -10.85 -11.79 -13.30
CA VAL A 95 -9.95 -10.66 -13.65
C VAL A 95 -10.67 -9.59 -14.51
N HIS A 96 -11.62 -9.99 -15.35
CA HIS A 96 -12.44 -9.06 -16.13
C HIS A 96 -13.35 -8.13 -15.29
N GLU A 97 -13.46 -8.36 -13.98
CA GLU A 97 -14.20 -7.52 -13.04
C GLU A 97 -13.29 -6.68 -12.12
N VAL A 98 -11.96 -6.74 -12.29
CA VAL A 98 -11.01 -5.93 -11.51
C VAL A 98 -10.44 -4.80 -12.33
N ASP A 99 -10.20 -3.67 -11.67
CA ASP A 99 -9.56 -2.50 -12.28
C ASP A 99 -8.03 -2.61 -12.23
N ALA A 100 -7.48 -3.32 -11.23
CA ALA A 100 -6.05 -3.52 -11.05
C ALA A 100 -5.73 -4.70 -10.11
N PHE A 101 -4.49 -5.18 -10.19
CA PHE A 101 -3.88 -6.04 -9.17
C PHE A 101 -3.15 -5.19 -8.11
N LEU A 102 -3.24 -5.61 -6.86
CA LEU A 102 -2.47 -5.01 -5.76
C LEU A 102 -1.68 -6.10 -5.01
N ILE A 103 -0.37 -6.10 -5.18
CA ILE A 103 0.54 -6.99 -4.45
C ILE A 103 0.99 -6.30 -3.18
N VAL A 104 0.66 -6.89 -2.03
CA VAL A 104 0.99 -6.35 -0.70
C VAL A 104 2.08 -7.20 -0.07
N ALA A 105 3.19 -6.58 0.34
CA ALA A 105 4.32 -7.32 0.91
C ALA A 105 5.13 -6.48 1.91
N GLY A 106 5.67 -7.16 2.93
CA GLY A 106 6.74 -6.62 3.77
C GLY A 106 8.09 -6.78 3.08
N LEU A 107 8.81 -5.68 2.88
CA LEU A 107 10.04 -5.68 2.08
C LEU A 107 11.26 -6.15 2.86
N GLY A 108 11.21 -6.14 4.20
CA GLY A 108 12.33 -6.57 5.05
C GLY A 108 12.42 -8.07 5.31
N GLY A 109 11.36 -8.85 5.06
CA GLY A 109 11.36 -10.31 5.30
C GLY A 109 12.13 -11.10 4.25
N GLY A 110 11.94 -12.43 4.20
CA GLY A 110 12.44 -13.27 3.10
C GLY A 110 11.38 -13.50 2.02
N THR A 111 10.27 -14.16 2.37
CA THR A 111 9.21 -14.54 1.41
C THR A 111 8.61 -13.34 0.67
N GLY A 112 8.09 -12.35 1.41
CA GLY A 112 7.50 -11.13 0.83
C GLY A 112 8.49 -10.34 0.00
N SER A 113 9.69 -10.14 0.56
CA SER A 113 10.79 -9.37 -0.04
C SER A 113 11.25 -9.95 -1.38
N GLY A 114 11.48 -11.26 -1.43
CA GLY A 114 11.97 -11.96 -2.63
C GLY A 114 10.89 -12.28 -3.65
N GLY A 115 9.71 -12.73 -3.19
CA GLY A 115 8.68 -13.24 -4.10
C GLY A 115 7.74 -12.18 -4.69
N SER A 116 7.50 -11.07 -3.99
CA SER A 116 6.57 -10.04 -4.51
C SER A 116 7.01 -9.40 -5.84
N PRO A 117 8.31 -9.09 -6.10
CA PRO A 117 8.74 -8.60 -7.40
C PRO A 117 8.63 -9.67 -8.50
N VAL A 118 8.88 -10.94 -8.17
CA VAL A 118 8.74 -12.07 -9.10
C VAL A 118 7.30 -12.19 -9.58
N VAL A 119 6.35 -12.18 -8.65
CA VAL A 119 4.92 -12.22 -8.99
C VAL A 119 4.49 -10.98 -9.77
N ALA A 120 4.95 -9.79 -9.40
CA ALA A 120 4.62 -8.55 -10.13
C ALA A 120 5.02 -8.64 -11.60
N LYS A 121 6.25 -9.05 -11.86
CA LYS A 121 6.79 -9.28 -13.20
C LYS A 121 6.01 -10.33 -13.97
N HIS A 122 5.59 -11.40 -13.30
CA HIS A 122 4.77 -12.46 -13.90
C HIS A 122 3.39 -11.95 -14.30
N LEU A 123 2.69 -11.23 -13.43
CA LEU A 123 1.36 -10.69 -13.71
C LEU A 123 1.38 -9.69 -14.86
N LYS A 124 2.36 -8.78 -14.90
CA LYS A 124 2.50 -7.80 -16.00
C LYS A 124 2.78 -8.44 -17.36
N ARG A 125 3.23 -9.70 -17.42
CA ARG A 125 3.44 -10.43 -18.67
C ARG A 125 2.15 -11.06 -19.20
N ILE A 126 1.19 -11.34 -18.32
CA ILE A 126 -0.01 -12.15 -18.63
C ILE A 126 -1.25 -11.26 -18.73
N TYR A 127 -1.35 -10.27 -17.86
CA TYR A 127 -2.52 -9.41 -17.71
C TYR A 127 -2.25 -8.00 -18.26
N THR A 128 -3.33 -7.33 -18.67
CA THR A 128 -3.28 -5.97 -19.21
C THR A 128 -3.62 -4.91 -18.18
N GLU A 129 -4.32 -5.31 -17.13
CA GLU A 129 -4.70 -4.49 -15.99
C GLU A 129 -3.44 -4.05 -15.24
N PRO A 130 -3.41 -2.81 -14.71
CA PRO A 130 -2.27 -2.33 -13.91
C PRO A 130 -1.96 -3.24 -12.73
N VAL A 131 -0.67 -3.43 -12.46
CA VAL A 131 -0.15 -4.18 -11.31
C VAL A 131 0.55 -3.22 -10.37
N TYR A 132 -0.06 -2.93 -9.24
CA TYR A 132 0.50 -2.06 -8.21
C TYR A 132 1.14 -2.85 -7.07
N GLY A 133 2.14 -2.25 -6.45
CA GLY A 133 2.73 -2.74 -5.20
C GLY A 133 2.30 -1.89 -4.01
N LEU A 134 2.02 -2.53 -2.87
CA LEU A 134 2.02 -1.90 -1.55
C LEU A 134 3.17 -2.50 -0.73
N GLY A 135 4.29 -1.78 -0.70
CA GLY A 135 5.51 -2.18 -0.01
C GLY A 135 5.58 -1.62 1.39
N VAL A 136 5.73 -2.49 2.39
CA VAL A 136 5.91 -2.10 3.80
C VAL A 136 7.39 -2.17 4.17
N LEU A 137 7.97 -1.01 4.50
CA LEU A 137 9.36 -0.91 4.95
C LEU A 137 9.48 -1.31 6.43
N PRO A 138 10.58 -1.96 6.84
CA PRO A 138 10.82 -2.35 8.21
C PRO A 138 11.10 -1.15 9.11
N GLY A 139 10.86 -1.31 10.41
CA GLY A 139 11.33 -0.39 11.44
C GLY A 139 12.86 -0.37 11.54
N SER A 140 13.43 0.76 11.96
CA SER A 140 14.88 0.95 12.10
C SER A 140 15.55 0.05 13.16
N ASP A 141 14.77 -0.51 14.09
CA ASP A 141 15.24 -1.39 15.17
C ASP A 141 15.03 -2.88 14.91
N GLU A 142 14.39 -3.25 13.79
CA GLU A 142 14.18 -4.66 13.44
C GLU A 142 15.53 -5.37 13.17
N GLY A 143 16.56 -4.61 12.75
CA GLY A 143 17.93 -5.08 12.57
C GLY A 143 18.43 -4.94 11.13
N GLY A 144 19.76 -4.95 10.96
CA GLY A 144 20.41 -4.63 9.68
C GLY A 144 20.02 -5.54 8.52
N ILE A 145 19.76 -6.83 8.78
CA ILE A 145 19.34 -7.78 7.73
C ILE A 145 18.00 -7.38 7.10
N TYR A 146 17.04 -6.91 7.89
CA TYR A 146 15.72 -6.50 7.38
C TYR A 146 15.83 -5.22 6.55
N THR A 147 16.66 -4.27 6.97
CA THR A 147 16.94 -3.05 6.20
C THR A 147 17.62 -3.39 4.87
N LEU A 148 18.58 -4.31 4.86
CA LEU A 148 19.24 -4.77 3.63
C LEU A 148 18.26 -5.46 2.67
N ASN A 149 17.43 -6.36 3.20
CA ASN A 149 16.39 -7.03 2.41
C ASN A 149 15.42 -6.01 1.81
N ALA A 150 14.98 -5.03 2.60
CA ALA A 150 14.09 -3.98 2.14
C ALA A 150 14.73 -3.15 1.04
N ALA A 151 16.02 -2.83 1.15
CA ALA A 151 16.75 -2.09 0.14
C ALA A 151 16.82 -2.85 -1.21
N ARG A 152 17.20 -4.13 -1.17
CA ARG A 152 17.27 -4.99 -2.37
C ARG A 152 15.91 -5.20 -3.01
N SER A 153 14.90 -5.53 -2.19
CA SER A 153 13.54 -5.75 -2.65
C SER A 153 12.92 -4.49 -3.23
N PHE A 154 13.06 -3.35 -2.54
CA PHE A 154 12.55 -2.06 -3.03
C PHE A 154 13.09 -1.72 -4.43
N GLN A 155 14.41 -1.88 -4.66
CA GLN A 155 15.02 -1.60 -5.97
C GLN A 155 14.45 -2.47 -7.10
N THR A 156 14.09 -3.71 -6.80
CA THR A 156 13.53 -4.64 -7.78
C THR A 156 12.05 -4.39 -7.95
N PHE A 157 11.30 -4.32 -6.85
CA PHE A 157 9.85 -4.22 -6.85
C PHE A 157 9.36 -2.97 -7.56
N VAL A 158 9.97 -1.80 -7.31
CA VAL A 158 9.60 -0.52 -7.94
C VAL A 158 9.74 -0.55 -9.48
N ARG A 159 10.56 -1.45 -10.03
CA ARG A 159 10.75 -1.62 -11.48
C ARG A 159 9.76 -2.62 -12.09
N GLU A 160 9.24 -3.54 -11.28
CA GLU A 160 8.39 -4.64 -11.72
C GLU A 160 6.88 -4.37 -11.49
N VAL A 161 6.52 -3.24 -10.87
CA VAL A 161 5.14 -2.75 -10.76
C VAL A 161 4.91 -1.51 -11.61
N ASP A 162 3.65 -1.21 -11.92
CA ASP A 162 3.27 0.04 -12.57
C ASP A 162 3.36 1.23 -11.60
N ASN A 163 3.17 1.01 -10.30
CA ASN A 163 3.45 1.99 -9.26
C ASN A 163 3.66 1.30 -7.91
N LEU A 164 4.61 1.76 -7.11
CA LEU A 164 4.85 1.26 -5.75
C LEU A 164 4.37 2.27 -4.71
N MET A 165 3.22 1.97 -4.10
CA MET A 165 2.76 2.66 -2.89
C MET A 165 3.57 2.14 -1.70
N VAL A 166 4.06 3.05 -0.87
CA VAL A 166 4.96 2.68 0.24
C VAL A 166 4.38 3.10 1.58
N PHE A 167 4.51 2.20 2.55
CA PHE A 167 4.26 2.45 3.95
C PHE A 167 5.52 2.17 4.75
N ASP A 168 5.95 3.13 5.57
CA ASP A 168 7.15 3.03 6.38
C ASP A 168 6.80 2.72 7.83
N ASN A 169 7.00 1.47 8.28
CA ASN A 169 6.67 1.09 9.66
C ASN A 169 7.32 2.04 10.66
N ASP A 170 8.57 2.45 10.43
CA ASP A 170 9.34 3.30 11.33
C ASP A 170 8.61 4.61 11.68
N ALA A 171 7.90 5.19 10.70
CA ALA A 171 7.14 6.43 10.87
C ALA A 171 5.86 6.27 11.71
N TRP A 172 5.37 5.03 11.86
CA TRP A 172 4.05 4.73 12.44
C TRP A 172 4.09 4.01 13.77
N ARG A 173 5.29 3.69 14.27
CA ARG A 173 5.44 3.01 15.56
C ARG A 173 4.97 3.88 16.72
N GLN A 174 4.41 3.22 17.74
CA GLN A 174 4.08 3.83 19.02
C GLN A 174 4.97 3.26 20.12
N THR A 175 5.54 4.16 20.94
CA THR A 175 6.36 3.75 22.08
C THR A 175 5.49 3.12 23.16
N GLY A 176 5.86 1.93 23.63
CA GLY A 176 5.21 1.26 24.77
C GLY A 176 4.15 0.23 24.41
N GLU A 177 3.94 -0.05 23.11
CA GLU A 177 3.08 -1.15 22.66
C GLU A 177 3.86 -2.47 22.55
N SER A 178 3.13 -3.58 22.63
CA SER A 178 3.69 -4.89 22.25
C SER A 178 3.94 -4.93 20.74
N VAL A 179 4.87 -5.77 20.29
CA VAL A 179 5.18 -5.92 18.85
C VAL A 179 3.93 -6.29 18.06
N GLU A 180 3.14 -7.25 18.56
CA GLU A 180 1.90 -7.69 17.91
C GLU A 180 0.86 -6.57 17.84
N GLY A 181 0.55 -5.93 18.96
CA GLY A 181 -0.40 -4.82 19.00
C GLY A 181 0.04 -3.61 18.14
N GLY A 182 1.35 -3.36 18.05
CA GLY A 182 1.90 -2.33 17.18
C GLY A 182 1.68 -2.62 15.69
N TYR A 183 1.86 -3.88 15.26
CA TYR A 183 1.56 -4.26 13.88
C TYR A 183 0.07 -4.24 13.57
N ASP A 184 -0.80 -4.63 14.51
CA ASP A 184 -2.25 -4.55 14.32
C ASP A 184 -2.69 -3.10 14.12
N HIS A 185 -2.18 -2.18 14.94
CA HIS A 185 -2.44 -0.75 14.77
C HIS A 185 -1.91 -0.22 13.42
N ILE A 186 -0.70 -0.61 13.03
CA ILE A 186 -0.13 -0.24 11.73
C ILE A 186 -1.02 -0.75 10.58
N ASN A 187 -1.50 -1.99 10.65
CA ASN A 187 -2.37 -2.57 9.63
C ASN A 187 -3.69 -1.81 9.54
N GLU A 188 -4.28 -1.38 10.66
CA GLU A 188 -5.45 -0.49 10.67
C GLU A 188 -5.16 0.85 10.01
N GLU A 189 -4.01 1.46 10.28
CA GLU A 189 -3.61 2.72 9.66
C GLU A 189 -3.37 2.58 8.15
N ILE A 190 -2.80 1.47 7.68
CA ILE A 190 -2.66 1.15 6.25
C ILE A 190 -4.05 1.07 5.62
N VAL A 191 -4.88 0.16 6.11
CA VAL A 191 -6.17 -0.16 5.49
C VAL A 191 -7.11 1.04 5.52
N ARG A 192 -7.09 1.86 6.57
CA ARG A 192 -7.92 3.08 6.63
C ARG A 192 -7.59 4.08 5.51
N ARG A 193 -6.31 4.26 5.19
CA ARG A 193 -5.84 5.25 4.19
C ARG A 193 -6.15 4.80 2.78
N PHE A 194 -5.72 3.58 2.48
CA PHE A 194 -5.88 2.97 1.17
C PHE A 194 -7.33 2.55 0.92
N GLY A 195 -8.08 2.15 1.95
CA GLY A 195 -9.50 1.83 1.85
C GLY A 195 -10.35 3.04 1.44
N VAL A 196 -10.09 4.22 2.02
CA VAL A 196 -10.73 5.47 1.57
C VAL A 196 -10.30 5.84 0.15
N LEU A 197 -9.03 5.67 -0.18
CA LEU A 197 -8.49 5.98 -1.52
C LEU A 197 -9.16 5.11 -2.61
N PHE A 198 -9.19 3.79 -2.42
CA PHE A 198 -9.72 2.84 -3.41
C PHE A 198 -11.25 2.76 -3.42
N GLY A 199 -11.90 3.02 -2.28
CA GLY A 199 -13.37 3.00 -2.16
C GLY A 199 -14.07 4.08 -3.00
N ALA A 200 -13.36 5.17 -3.31
CA ALA A 200 -13.90 6.29 -4.06
C ALA A 200 -14.52 5.89 -5.42
N GLY A 201 -13.95 4.88 -6.08
CA GLY A 201 -14.35 4.47 -7.44
C GLY A 201 -15.59 3.57 -7.57
N GLU A 202 -16.26 3.17 -6.49
CA GLU A 202 -17.32 2.13 -6.51
C GLU A 202 -18.77 2.64 -6.36
N ILE A 203 -19.02 3.94 -6.48
CA ILE A 203 -20.37 4.47 -6.26
C ILE A 203 -21.32 4.01 -7.39
N GLU A 204 -22.22 3.09 -7.07
CA GLU A 204 -23.32 2.71 -7.95
C GLU A 204 -24.24 3.92 -8.20
N ALA A 205 -24.73 4.04 -9.44
CA ALA A 205 -25.68 5.05 -9.86
C ALA A 205 -27.04 4.85 -9.18
N GLY A 206 -27.15 5.24 -7.91
CA GLY A 206 -28.36 5.11 -7.11
C GLY A 206 -28.28 5.90 -5.79
N ASP A 207 -29.15 6.90 -5.68
CA ASP A 207 -29.60 7.60 -4.46
C ASP A 207 -28.82 8.76 -3.84
N ASN A 208 -27.69 9.24 -4.37
CA ASN A 208 -27.19 10.58 -4.03
C ASN A 208 -26.54 11.25 -5.26
N VAL A 209 -26.98 12.47 -5.59
CA VAL A 209 -26.35 13.30 -6.62
C VAL A 209 -25.00 13.78 -6.06
N ALA A 210 -23.96 12.97 -6.24
CA ALA A 210 -22.58 13.40 -6.05
C ALA A 210 -22.23 14.41 -7.16
N GLU A 211 -21.56 15.51 -6.81
CA GLU A 211 -21.29 16.59 -7.77
C GLU A 211 -20.02 16.32 -8.62
N SER A 212 -19.09 15.47 -8.14
CA SER A 212 -17.90 15.01 -8.88
C SER A 212 -17.27 13.77 -8.20
N VAL A 213 -17.73 12.57 -8.57
CA VAL A 213 -17.22 11.29 -8.06
C VAL A 213 -15.82 11.00 -8.60
N VAL A 214 -14.91 10.51 -7.74
CA VAL A 214 -13.64 9.93 -8.20
C VAL A 214 -13.92 8.53 -8.73
N ASP A 215 -13.64 8.27 -10.01
CA ASP A 215 -13.71 6.91 -10.56
C ASP A 215 -12.34 6.19 -10.45
N SER A 216 -12.32 4.89 -10.79
CA SER A 216 -11.07 4.12 -10.83
C SER A 216 -10.05 4.68 -11.84
N SER A 217 -10.52 5.35 -12.91
CA SER A 217 -9.64 5.92 -13.94
C SER A 217 -8.84 7.11 -13.40
N GLU A 218 -9.41 7.92 -12.51
CA GLU A 218 -8.68 9.01 -11.85
C GLU A 218 -7.53 8.49 -10.98
N ILE A 219 -7.72 7.36 -10.29
CA ILE A 219 -6.66 6.69 -9.52
C ILE A 219 -5.58 6.14 -10.45
N ILE A 220 -5.98 5.39 -11.50
CA ILE A 220 -5.05 4.80 -12.48
C ILE A 220 -4.20 5.89 -13.14
N ASN A 221 -4.84 6.96 -13.65
CA ASN A 221 -4.16 8.07 -14.30
C ASN A 221 -3.22 8.84 -13.36
N THR A 222 -3.49 8.82 -12.06
CA THR A 222 -2.59 9.44 -11.06
C THR A 222 -1.35 8.57 -10.86
N LEU A 223 -1.48 7.25 -10.89
CA LEU A 223 -0.40 6.28 -10.69
C LEU A 223 0.41 5.97 -11.96
N ASP A 224 -0.11 6.30 -13.15
CA ASP A 224 0.46 5.97 -14.49
C ASP A 224 1.88 6.52 -14.73
N GLY A 225 2.32 7.55 -13.98
CA GLY A 225 3.71 8.02 -14.02
C GLY A 225 4.74 7.04 -13.48
N GLY A 226 4.28 6.02 -12.75
CA GLY A 226 5.13 5.06 -12.07
C GLY A 226 5.93 5.62 -10.91
N GLY A 227 7.00 4.91 -10.57
CA GLY A 227 7.84 5.24 -9.42
C GLY A 227 7.14 4.95 -8.10
N VAL A 228 7.32 5.87 -7.14
CA VAL A 228 6.87 5.72 -5.76
C VAL A 228 5.73 6.66 -5.45
N SER A 229 4.75 6.14 -4.69
CA SER A 229 3.65 6.92 -4.17
C SER A 229 3.55 6.86 -2.65
N THR A 230 3.03 7.93 -2.07
CA THR A 230 2.73 8.05 -0.63
C THR A 230 1.31 8.56 -0.42
N VAL A 231 0.71 8.26 0.72
CA VAL A 231 -0.65 8.68 1.05
C VAL A 231 -0.68 9.51 2.33
N GLY A 232 -1.28 10.69 2.24
CA GLY A 232 -1.65 11.52 3.39
C GLY A 232 -3.11 11.29 3.79
N TYR A 233 -3.41 11.40 5.09
CA TYR A 233 -4.76 11.18 5.59
C TYR A 233 -5.09 12.01 6.82
N ALA A 234 -6.31 12.53 6.85
CA ALA A 234 -6.90 13.15 8.03
C ALA A 234 -8.41 12.92 8.06
N SER A 235 -8.98 12.79 9.25
CA SER A 235 -10.42 12.67 9.42
C SER A 235 -10.90 13.37 10.68
N GLU A 236 -12.19 13.68 10.71
CA GLU A 236 -12.90 14.15 11.91
C GLU A 236 -14.32 13.59 11.96
N ASP A 237 -14.84 13.40 13.19
CA ASP A 237 -16.22 12.97 13.41
C ASP A 237 -17.21 14.10 13.10
N VAL A 238 -18.36 13.72 12.55
CA VAL A 238 -19.45 14.65 12.23
C VAL A 238 -20.80 14.11 12.68
N GLU A 239 -21.71 14.99 13.06
CA GLU A 239 -23.06 14.59 13.43
C GLU A 239 -23.83 14.09 12.20
N VAL A 240 -24.30 12.85 12.26
CA VAL A 240 -25.26 12.29 11.30
C VAL A 240 -26.64 12.42 11.92
N SER A 241 -27.35 13.50 11.58
CA SER A 241 -28.75 13.68 11.96
C SER A 241 -29.55 12.47 11.49
N SER A 242 -29.93 11.60 12.43
CA SER A 242 -30.85 10.50 12.20
C SER A 242 -32.20 11.10 11.80
N GLY A 243 -32.80 10.64 10.71
CA GLY A 243 -34.04 11.15 10.11
C GLY A 243 -35.30 11.02 10.98
N GLY A 244 -35.28 11.50 12.23
CA GLY A 244 -36.43 11.66 13.10
C GLY A 244 -37.01 13.07 12.97
N GLY A 245 -37.47 13.43 11.77
CA GLY A 245 -38.24 14.64 11.54
C GLY A 245 -39.61 14.53 12.22
N GLY A 246 -39.66 14.82 13.51
CA GLY A 246 -40.92 14.98 14.23
C GLY A 246 -41.77 16.06 13.56
N LEU A 247 -43.09 15.83 13.51
CA LEU A 247 -44.13 16.67 12.90
C LEU A 247 -44.12 18.17 13.30
N LEU A 248 -43.21 18.60 14.17
CA LEU A 248 -43.00 19.96 14.65
C LEU A 248 -42.04 20.79 13.77
N SER A 249 -41.22 20.20 12.90
CA SER A 249 -40.29 20.97 12.04
C SER A 249 -41.02 21.71 10.90
N ARG A 250 -42.23 21.29 10.53
CA ARG A 250 -43.07 21.95 9.52
C ARG A 250 -43.75 23.23 10.01
N PHE A 251 -43.59 23.59 11.30
CA PHE A 251 -44.23 24.77 11.91
C PHE A 251 -43.28 25.95 12.16
N LYS A 252 -41.97 25.81 11.91
CA LYS A 252 -41.05 26.94 11.87
C LYS A 252 -40.87 27.39 10.43
N GLY A 253 -41.56 28.48 10.10
CA GLY A 253 -41.39 29.18 8.84
C GLY A 253 -39.99 29.79 8.73
N ASP A 254 -39.48 29.70 7.51
CA ASP A 254 -38.60 30.65 6.82
C ASP A 254 -37.42 31.23 7.62
N ASP A 255 -36.23 30.69 7.37
CA ASP A 255 -34.99 31.46 7.50
C ASP A 255 -33.97 30.97 6.46
N SER A 256 -33.93 31.64 5.31
CA SER A 256 -32.94 31.45 4.24
C SER A 256 -31.54 31.96 4.61
N SER A 257 -31.22 32.04 5.91
CA SER A 257 -29.98 32.57 6.48
C SER A 257 -29.07 31.48 7.07
N ASP A 258 -29.57 30.26 7.27
CA ASP A 258 -28.84 29.13 7.87
C ASP A 258 -27.97 28.36 6.85
N ASP A 259 -28.48 28.20 5.62
CA ASP A 259 -27.83 27.41 4.55
C ASP A 259 -26.45 27.97 4.12
N GLY A 260 -26.29 29.29 4.17
CA GLY A 260 -25.06 29.97 3.81
C GLY A 260 -23.94 29.80 4.84
N MET A 261 -24.29 29.69 6.12
CA MET A 261 -23.33 29.51 7.21
C MET A 261 -22.83 28.06 7.25
N ASP A 262 -23.71 27.09 7.03
CA ASP A 262 -23.37 25.67 6.94
C ASP A 262 -22.50 25.33 5.72
N THR A 263 -22.74 25.99 4.58
CA THR A 263 -21.89 25.86 3.40
C THR A 263 -20.47 26.39 3.64
N ALA A 264 -20.33 27.52 4.32
CA ALA A 264 -19.02 28.10 4.65
C ALA A 264 -18.26 27.21 5.65
N ASN A 265 -18.94 26.71 6.68
CA ASN A 265 -18.37 25.78 7.66
C ASN A 265 -17.88 24.49 7.00
N THR A 266 -18.70 23.90 6.12
CA THR A 266 -18.33 22.70 5.35
C THR A 266 -17.08 22.94 4.48
N THR A 267 -17.03 24.08 3.79
CA THR A 267 -15.85 24.46 2.98
C THR A 267 -14.58 24.57 3.84
N ASN A 268 -14.69 25.19 5.03
CA ASN A 268 -13.56 25.37 5.94
C ASN A 268 -13.08 24.05 6.55
N ARG A 269 -14.01 23.14 6.88
CA ARG A 269 -13.69 21.78 7.32
C ARG A 269 -12.90 21.02 6.26
N ILE A 270 -13.43 20.95 5.02
CA ILE A 270 -12.79 20.24 3.91
C ILE A 270 -11.37 20.77 3.70
N THR A 271 -11.20 22.08 3.53
CA THR A 271 -9.86 22.66 3.31
C THR A 271 -8.92 22.45 4.51
N SER A 272 -9.44 22.37 5.73
CA SER A 272 -8.63 22.05 6.91
C SER A 272 -8.20 20.58 6.96
N LEU A 273 -9.07 19.65 6.59
CA LEU A 273 -8.73 18.24 6.47
C LEU A 273 -7.70 18.01 5.35
N VAL A 274 -7.84 18.67 4.21
CA VAL A 274 -6.86 18.61 3.11
C VAL A 274 -5.48 19.05 3.61
N ARG A 275 -5.39 20.19 4.31
CA ARG A 275 -4.12 20.64 4.91
C ARG A 275 -3.55 19.65 5.92
N LYS A 276 -4.39 19.10 6.80
CA LYS A 276 -3.97 18.11 7.80
C LYS A 276 -3.50 16.81 7.15
N ALA A 277 -4.14 16.36 6.08
CA ALA A 277 -3.76 15.15 5.35
C ALA A 277 -2.43 15.34 4.62
N ALA A 278 -2.23 16.49 3.97
CA ALA A 278 -1.02 16.78 3.20
C ALA A 278 0.21 17.08 4.08
N LEU A 279 0.02 17.81 5.19
CA LEU A 279 1.10 18.23 6.10
C LEU A 279 1.25 17.31 7.32
N GLY A 280 0.36 16.32 7.43
CA GLY A 280 0.37 15.33 8.49
C GLY A 280 1.39 14.22 8.25
N ARG A 281 1.24 13.13 9.01
CA ARG A 281 2.06 11.94 8.82
C ARG A 281 1.60 11.19 7.56
N LEU A 282 2.48 11.12 6.58
CA LEU A 282 2.30 10.35 5.34
C LEU A 282 2.64 8.87 5.57
N THR A 283 2.16 7.98 4.70
CA THR A 283 2.55 6.56 4.74
C THR A 283 4.06 6.38 4.53
N LEU A 284 4.64 7.14 3.61
CA LEU A 284 6.08 7.32 3.43
C LEU A 284 6.41 8.80 3.65
N PRO A 285 7.12 9.17 4.73
CA PRO A 285 7.49 10.56 5.00
C PRO A 285 8.38 11.14 3.89
N CYS A 286 7.91 12.22 3.27
CA CYS A 286 8.67 12.96 2.26
C CYS A 286 8.24 14.43 2.19
N GLU A 287 9.01 15.23 1.47
CA GLU A 287 8.55 16.52 0.99
C GLU A 287 7.47 16.29 -0.08
N ILE A 288 6.37 17.04 0.00
CA ILE A 288 5.27 16.93 -0.97
C ILE A 288 5.51 17.79 -2.22
N GLU A 289 6.42 18.76 -2.12
CA GLU A 289 6.85 19.58 -3.25
C GLU A 289 7.61 18.72 -4.27
N GLY A 290 7.26 18.85 -5.55
CA GLY A 290 7.85 18.09 -6.64
C GLY A 290 7.19 16.73 -6.89
N ALA A 291 6.10 16.37 -6.20
CA ALA A 291 5.29 15.22 -6.58
C ALA A 291 4.74 15.41 -8.01
N GLU A 292 4.83 14.39 -8.87
CA GLU A 292 4.42 14.50 -10.28
C GLU A 292 2.90 14.75 -10.43
N ARG A 293 2.11 13.97 -9.70
CA ARG A 293 0.64 14.00 -9.73
C ARG A 293 0.07 13.84 -8.32
N ALA A 294 -1.11 14.42 -8.11
CA ALA A 294 -1.84 14.27 -6.85
C ALA A 294 -3.31 13.95 -7.10
N LEU A 295 -3.92 13.16 -6.20
CA LEU A 295 -5.35 12.89 -6.17
C LEU A 295 -5.89 13.15 -4.76
N LEU A 296 -6.91 14.01 -4.67
CA LEU A 296 -7.65 14.27 -3.44
C LEU A 296 -8.99 13.50 -3.44
N VAL A 297 -9.17 12.63 -2.46
CA VAL A 297 -10.45 11.97 -2.17
C VAL A 297 -11.04 12.51 -0.88
N MET A 298 -12.25 13.06 -0.95
CA MET A 298 -13.01 13.50 0.22
C MET A 298 -14.15 12.54 0.53
N ALA A 299 -14.04 11.74 1.59
CA ALA A 299 -15.06 10.78 1.99
C ALA A 299 -15.93 11.28 3.15
N GLY A 300 -17.22 10.95 3.15
CA GLY A 300 -18.14 11.24 4.26
C GLY A 300 -19.59 11.48 3.85
N PRO A 301 -20.48 11.86 4.78
CA PRO A 301 -21.91 12.07 4.47
C PRO A 301 -22.10 13.19 3.44
N PRO A 302 -22.99 13.02 2.43
CA PRO A 302 -23.18 14.01 1.36
C PRO A 302 -23.40 15.43 1.86
N LYS A 303 -24.20 15.61 2.92
CA LYS A 303 -24.50 16.91 3.55
C LYS A 303 -23.27 17.64 4.11
N HIS A 304 -22.17 16.92 4.32
CA HIS A 304 -20.92 17.41 4.87
C HIS A 304 -19.81 17.55 3.82
N LEU A 305 -20.13 17.30 2.56
CA LEU A 305 -19.24 17.45 1.41
C LEU A 305 -19.76 18.57 0.50
N ASN A 306 -18.85 19.33 -0.11
CA ASN A 306 -19.24 20.31 -1.12
C ASN A 306 -18.13 20.52 -2.16
N ARG A 307 -18.53 20.79 -3.40
CA ARG A 307 -17.59 21.03 -4.51
C ARG A 307 -16.65 22.20 -4.26
N LYS A 308 -17.14 23.29 -3.67
CA LYS A 308 -16.33 24.49 -3.39
C LYS A 308 -15.14 24.19 -2.47
N GLY A 309 -15.32 23.33 -1.46
CA GLY A 309 -14.27 22.89 -0.56
C GLY A 309 -13.25 22.01 -1.25
N ILE A 310 -13.72 21.05 -2.06
CA ILE A 310 -12.87 20.14 -2.82
C ILE A 310 -12.01 20.92 -3.82
N GLU A 311 -12.60 21.82 -4.62
CA GLU A 311 -11.88 22.66 -5.59
C GLU A 311 -10.83 23.56 -4.92
N ARG A 312 -11.16 24.14 -3.76
CA ARG A 312 -10.18 24.91 -2.98
C ARG A 312 -9.05 24.05 -2.43
N GLY A 313 -9.38 22.83 -2.00
CA GLY A 313 -8.40 21.84 -1.55
C GLY A 313 -7.44 21.44 -2.66
N ARG A 314 -7.97 21.13 -3.85
CA ARG A 314 -7.19 20.80 -5.06
C ARG A 314 -6.26 21.93 -5.45
N LYS A 315 -6.78 23.16 -5.54
CA LYS A 315 -5.94 24.33 -5.87
C LYS A 315 -4.83 24.56 -4.83
N TRP A 316 -5.15 24.42 -3.55
CA TRP A 316 -4.14 24.55 -2.50
C TRP A 316 -3.08 23.45 -2.61
N LEU A 317 -3.48 22.20 -2.90
CA LEU A 317 -2.55 21.10 -3.14
C LEU A 317 -1.65 21.35 -4.35
N GLU A 318 -2.19 21.84 -5.45
CA GLU A 318 -1.43 22.26 -6.64
C GLU A 318 -0.37 23.30 -6.26
N GLU A 319 -0.73 24.31 -5.46
CA GLU A 319 0.20 25.32 -4.96
C GLU A 319 1.30 24.77 -4.03
N GLN A 320 1.00 23.74 -3.23
CA GLN A 320 1.99 23.14 -2.30
C GLN A 320 2.90 22.11 -2.97
N THR A 321 2.36 21.35 -3.92
CA THR A 321 3.08 20.25 -4.56
C THR A 321 3.83 20.71 -5.80
N GLY A 322 3.33 21.74 -6.50
CA GLY A 322 3.79 22.08 -7.84
C GLY A 322 3.50 20.99 -8.87
N SER A 323 2.61 20.03 -8.55
CA SER A 323 2.27 18.92 -9.44
C SER A 323 1.67 19.41 -10.75
N MET A 324 1.98 18.69 -11.84
CA MET A 324 1.43 19.02 -13.16
C MET A 324 -0.08 18.78 -13.23
N GLU A 325 -0.57 17.80 -12.45
CA GLU A 325 -1.96 17.39 -12.44
C GLU A 325 -2.43 17.13 -11.00
N VAL A 326 -3.47 17.85 -10.56
CA VAL A 326 -4.16 17.59 -9.30
C VAL A 326 -5.61 17.22 -9.56
N ARG A 327 -5.91 15.94 -9.40
CA ARG A 327 -7.25 15.36 -9.50
C ARG A 327 -7.96 15.43 -8.15
N GLY A 328 -9.28 15.28 -8.16
CA GLY A 328 -9.99 15.08 -6.92
C GLY A 328 -11.50 15.07 -7.06
N GLY A 329 -12.14 14.48 -6.06
CA GLY A 329 -13.58 14.30 -6.00
C GLY A 329 -14.04 13.82 -4.64
N ASP A 330 -15.34 13.54 -4.54
CA ASP A 330 -15.96 13.03 -3.34
C ASP A 330 -16.18 11.51 -3.37
N TYR A 331 -16.25 10.93 -2.18
CA TYR A 331 -16.69 9.57 -1.90
C TYR A 331 -17.79 9.62 -0.82
N PRO A 332 -19.06 9.84 -1.20
CA PRO A 332 -20.16 9.90 -0.26
C PRO A 332 -20.34 8.56 0.48
N THR A 333 -20.31 8.60 1.81
CA THR A 333 -20.52 7.44 2.68
C THR A 333 -21.50 7.75 3.80
N ASN A 334 -22.10 6.73 4.40
CA ASN A 334 -22.97 6.90 5.56
C ASN A 334 -22.20 6.96 6.90
N ALA A 335 -20.87 6.89 6.87
CA ALA A 335 -20.05 6.90 8.06
C ALA A 335 -20.17 8.26 8.78
N PRO A 336 -20.18 8.30 10.13
CA PRO A 336 -20.27 9.55 10.89
C PRO A 336 -18.93 10.32 10.94
N LYS A 337 -18.19 10.32 9.83
CA LYS A 337 -16.86 10.91 9.70
C LYS A 337 -16.71 11.59 8.35
N VAL A 338 -15.94 12.67 8.30
CA VAL A 338 -15.41 13.24 7.06
C VAL A 338 -13.91 13.00 7.04
N ALA A 339 -13.41 12.44 5.94
CA ALA A 339 -12.00 12.12 5.75
C ALA A 339 -11.46 12.72 4.45
N ALA A 340 -10.21 13.16 4.48
CA ALA A 340 -9.42 13.49 3.30
C ALA A 340 -8.33 12.42 3.16
N SER A 341 -8.27 11.77 2.00
CA SER A 341 -7.15 10.92 1.60
C SER A 341 -6.48 11.55 0.38
N ILE A 342 -5.15 11.69 0.43
CA ILE A 342 -4.37 12.38 -0.61
C ILE A 342 -3.30 11.42 -1.09
N LEU A 343 -3.43 10.97 -2.33
CA LEU A 343 -2.40 10.22 -3.01
C LEU A 343 -1.43 11.20 -3.69
N LEU A 344 -0.14 11.06 -3.40
CA LEU A 344 0.94 11.78 -4.06
C LEU A 344 1.78 10.75 -4.82
N ALA A 345 1.76 10.83 -6.14
CA ALA A 345 2.45 9.90 -7.03
C ALA A 345 3.69 10.53 -7.66
N GLY A 346 4.72 9.71 -7.91
CA GLY A 346 6.00 10.18 -8.42
C GLY A 346 6.72 11.07 -7.41
N VAL A 347 6.73 10.68 -6.13
CA VAL A 347 7.48 11.45 -5.12
C VAL A 347 8.98 11.27 -5.30
N HIS A 348 9.73 12.35 -5.08
CA HIS A 348 11.18 12.37 -5.22
C HIS A 348 11.83 12.81 -3.90
N ASN A 349 13.16 12.77 -3.86
CA ASN A 349 13.95 13.28 -2.73
C ASN A 349 13.63 12.64 -1.36
N VAL A 350 13.04 11.43 -1.33
CA VAL A 350 12.60 10.78 -0.09
C VAL A 350 13.81 10.33 0.75
N PRO A 351 13.99 10.85 1.98
CA PRO A 351 15.15 10.51 2.81
C PRO A 351 15.27 9.00 3.10
N ARG A 352 14.15 8.36 3.44
CA ARG A 352 14.09 6.91 3.72
C ARG A 352 14.53 6.06 2.54
N ILE A 353 14.16 6.45 1.31
CA ILE A 353 14.58 5.72 0.10
C ILE A 353 16.07 5.90 -0.15
N LYS A 354 16.62 7.11 0.07
CA LYS A 354 18.06 7.36 -0.06
C LYS A 354 18.87 6.53 0.93
N GLU A 355 18.38 6.40 2.17
CA GLU A 355 18.98 5.55 3.19
C GLU A 355 19.02 4.09 2.72
N LEU A 356 17.90 3.54 2.25
CA LEU A 356 17.85 2.19 1.71
C LEU A 356 18.81 2.00 0.53
N GLN A 357 18.86 2.96 -0.40
CA GLN A 357 19.79 2.92 -1.53
C GLN A 357 21.25 2.90 -1.06
N GLN A 358 21.60 3.69 -0.05
CA GLN A 358 22.95 3.71 0.51
C GLN A 358 23.30 2.36 1.16
N VAL A 359 22.39 1.76 1.94
CA VAL A 359 22.58 0.44 2.53
C VAL A 359 22.79 -0.64 1.46
N ALA A 360 22.03 -0.59 0.36
CA ALA A 360 22.22 -1.52 -0.75
C ALA A 360 23.59 -1.38 -1.43
N ILE A 361 24.07 -0.15 -1.63
CA ILE A 361 25.39 0.12 -2.21
C ILE A 361 26.50 -0.39 -1.28
N GLU A 362 26.45 -0.04 0.00
CA GLU A 362 27.46 -0.49 0.98
C GLU A 362 27.49 -2.01 1.14
N ALA A 363 26.34 -2.67 1.07
CA ALA A 363 26.28 -4.12 1.11
C ALA A 363 26.84 -4.77 -0.16
N GLN A 364 26.66 -4.14 -1.33
CA GLN A 364 27.25 -4.64 -2.58
C GLN A 364 28.77 -4.52 -2.56
N ASP A 365 29.30 -3.36 -2.17
CA ASP A 365 30.74 -3.11 -2.06
C ASP A 365 31.40 -4.11 -1.10
N ASN A 366 30.78 -4.37 0.07
CA ASN A 366 31.29 -5.36 1.03
C ASN A 366 31.28 -6.79 0.48
N ILE A 367 30.30 -7.17 -0.34
CA ILE A 367 30.22 -8.51 -0.93
C ILE A 367 31.32 -8.70 -1.97
N ASP A 368 31.56 -7.67 -2.80
CA ASP A 368 32.61 -7.69 -3.80
C ASP A 368 33.99 -7.78 -3.12
N ASP A 369 34.23 -7.01 -2.05
CA ASP A 369 35.47 -7.09 -1.25
C ASP A 369 35.69 -8.48 -0.61
N ILE A 370 34.63 -9.10 -0.06
CA ILE A 370 34.72 -10.45 0.53
C ILE A 370 35.02 -11.48 -0.55
N ARG A 371 34.43 -11.32 -1.75
CA ARG A 371 34.65 -12.24 -2.86
C ARG A 371 36.10 -12.15 -3.36
N ASP A 372 36.61 -10.95 -3.55
CA ASP A 372 37.99 -10.72 -3.97
C ASP A 372 38.97 -11.32 -2.94
N GLN A 373 38.75 -11.08 -1.64
CA GLN A 373 39.54 -11.71 -0.58
C GLN A 373 39.40 -13.24 -0.57
N SER A 374 38.24 -13.79 -0.90
CA SER A 374 38.03 -15.23 -0.93
C SER A 374 38.73 -15.87 -2.13
N GLU A 375 38.74 -15.19 -3.28
CA GLU A 375 39.50 -15.61 -4.47
C GLU A 375 41.01 -15.55 -4.18
N ASP A 376 41.51 -14.46 -3.59
CA ASP A 376 42.91 -14.31 -3.16
C ASP A 376 43.31 -15.40 -2.14
N ASN A 377 42.50 -15.64 -1.10
CA ASN A 377 42.77 -16.67 -0.10
C ASN A 377 42.72 -18.09 -0.68
N LEU A 378 41.86 -18.34 -1.68
CA LEU A 378 41.79 -19.62 -2.37
C LEU A 378 43.03 -19.82 -3.25
N GLU A 379 43.49 -18.79 -3.94
CA GLU A 379 44.72 -18.79 -4.74
C GLU A 379 45.94 -19.08 -3.83
N ASP A 380 46.06 -18.38 -2.69
CA ASP A 380 47.09 -18.64 -1.68
C ASP A 380 47.04 -20.09 -1.12
N LEU A 381 45.86 -20.68 -0.97
CA LEU A 381 45.68 -22.06 -0.51
C LEU A 381 46.02 -23.12 -1.56
N VAL A 382 45.94 -22.78 -2.86
CA VAL A 382 46.16 -23.69 -3.99
C VAL A 382 47.57 -23.55 -4.55
N GLU A 383 48.18 -22.37 -4.47
CA GLU A 383 49.52 -22.06 -4.99
C GLU A 383 50.64 -22.19 -3.94
N ASP A 384 50.35 -22.64 -2.71
CA ASP A 384 51.39 -22.90 -1.70
C ASP A 384 52.25 -24.10 -2.15
N ASP A 385 53.40 -23.79 -2.76
CA ASP A 385 54.40 -24.65 -3.43
C ASP A 385 54.97 -25.83 -2.59
N GLU A 386 54.44 -26.14 -1.41
CA GLU A 386 54.98 -27.20 -0.53
C GLU A 386 54.28 -28.57 -0.64
N ASP A 387 53.05 -28.67 -1.15
CA ASP A 387 52.38 -29.98 -1.34
C ASP A 387 51.38 -29.98 -2.53
N GLU A 388 51.88 -30.21 -3.76
CA GLU A 388 51.04 -30.57 -4.92
C GLU A 388 50.30 -31.89 -4.65
N LEU A 389 49.05 -31.80 -4.20
CA LEU A 389 48.12 -32.93 -4.16
C LEU A 389 47.24 -32.91 -5.41
N ASP A 390 47.28 -33.99 -6.19
CA ASP A 390 46.42 -34.18 -7.35
C ASP A 390 44.93 -34.07 -6.96
N PRO A 391 44.12 -33.28 -7.69
CA PRO A 391 42.69 -33.18 -7.43
C PRO A 391 41.98 -34.52 -7.65
N LEU A 392 40.87 -34.72 -6.94
CA LEU A 392 40.13 -35.98 -6.90
C LEU A 392 39.34 -36.31 -8.18
N PHE A 393 39.33 -35.43 -9.19
CA PHE A 393 38.65 -35.61 -10.48
C PHE A 393 39.38 -34.94 -11.64
#